data_AF-W6LBU8-F1
#
_entry.id   AF-W6LBU8-F1
#
_cell.length_a   1.000
_cell.length_b   1.000
_cell.length_c   1.000
_cell.angle_alpha   90.00
_cell.angle_beta   90.00
_cell.angle_gamma   90.00
#
_symmetry.space_group_name_H-M   'P 1'
#
loop_
_entity.id
_entity.type
_entity.pdbx_description
1 polymer ?
#
loop_
_entity_poly.entity_id
_entity_poly.type
_entity_poly.pdbx_seq_one_letter_code
_entity_poly.pdbx_strand_id
1 'polypeptide(L)'
;MLYCTLCRRMRMPKARRPRERPWEIFNTRDFGFQEGSQNYSMWIVSSLTFISLFAYEIYMQFRRIKAKGDTCPSCEAARAHYRQRVEDKELELEFINKYSHKRIS
;
A
#
# COMPACT_ATOMS: atom_id res chain seq x y z
N MET A 1 5.08 -17.32 -76.77
CA MET A 1 4.39 -18.62 -76.90
C MET A 1 4.09 -19.15 -75.52
N LEU A 2 2.81 -19.06 -75.11
CA LEU A 2 2.34 -19.52 -73.80
C LEU A 2 2.10 -21.03 -73.88
N TYR A 3 2.93 -21.82 -73.19
CA TYR A 3 2.71 -23.26 -73.06
C TYR A 3 1.60 -23.50 -72.03
N CYS A 4 0.53 -24.16 -72.50
CA CYS A 4 -0.60 -24.60 -71.70
C CYS A 4 -0.16 -25.47 -70.51
N THR A 5 -0.29 -24.95 -69.29
CA THR A 5 -0.26 -25.82 -68.10
C THR A 5 -1.59 -26.56 -68.04
N LEU A 6 -1.55 -27.87 -68.27
CA LEU A 6 -2.64 -28.79 -67.97
C LEU A 6 -3.07 -28.57 -66.52
N CYS A 7 -4.23 -27.95 -66.31
CA CYS A 7 -4.93 -27.91 -65.04
C CYS A 7 -5.21 -29.35 -64.60
N ARG A 8 -4.25 -29.94 -63.89
CA ARG A 8 -4.42 -31.19 -63.16
C ARG A 8 -5.54 -30.90 -62.18
N ARG A 9 -6.75 -31.36 -62.47
CA ARG A 9 -7.92 -31.23 -61.61
C ARG A 9 -7.56 -31.85 -60.25
N MET A 10 -7.09 -31.03 -59.31
CA MET A 10 -6.95 -31.47 -57.93
C MET A 10 -8.36 -31.81 -57.46
N ARG A 11 -8.56 -33.09 -57.13
CA ARG A 11 -9.79 -33.55 -56.52
C ARG A 11 -9.81 -32.96 -55.11
N MET A 12 -10.36 -31.77 -54.96
CA MET A 12 -10.60 -31.18 -53.64
C MET A 12 -11.42 -32.21 -52.84
N PRO A 13 -10.99 -32.59 -51.63
CA PRO A 13 -11.84 -33.40 -50.78
C PRO A 13 -13.16 -32.64 -50.66
N LYS A 14 -14.29 -33.32 -50.94
CA LYS A 14 -15.62 -32.73 -50.72
C LYS A 14 -15.57 -32.10 -49.34
N ALA A 15 -15.74 -30.79 -49.26
CA ALA A 15 -15.88 -30.11 -47.99
C ALA A 15 -17.03 -30.82 -47.27
N ARG A 16 -16.71 -31.71 -46.33
CA ARG A 16 -17.70 -32.20 -45.39
C ARG A 16 -18.20 -30.92 -44.75
N ARG A 17 -19.50 -30.63 -44.90
CA ARG A 17 -20.13 -29.60 -44.08
C ARG A 17 -19.65 -29.84 -42.65
N PRO A 18 -19.07 -28.85 -41.96
CA PRO A 18 -18.82 -28.98 -40.53
C PRO A 18 -20.12 -29.53 -39.92
N ARG A 19 -20.06 -30.74 -39.35
CA ARG A 19 -21.23 -31.30 -38.66
C ARG A 19 -21.55 -30.47 -37.42
N GLU A 20 -20.55 -29.73 -36.96
CA GLU A 20 -20.60 -28.81 -35.83
C GLU A 20 -21.02 -27.43 -36.32
N ARG A 21 -22.04 -26.88 -35.67
CA ARG A 21 -22.50 -25.53 -35.94
C ARG A 21 -21.40 -24.56 -35.45
N PRO A 22 -21.07 -23.47 -36.15
CA PRO A 22 -19.91 -22.63 -35.80
C PRO A 22 -19.89 -22.10 -34.35
N TRP A 23 -21.06 -22.02 -33.71
CA TRP A 23 -21.22 -21.61 -32.32
C TRP A 23 -20.97 -22.73 -31.30
N GLU A 24 -20.93 -24.00 -31.71
CA GLU A 24 -20.53 -25.13 -30.84
C GLU A 24 -19.02 -25.10 -30.54
N ILE A 25 -18.21 -24.49 -31.42
CA ILE A 25 -16.78 -24.24 -31.18
C ILE A 25 -16.59 -23.21 -30.04
N PHE A 26 -17.59 -22.39 -29.77
CA PHE A 26 -17.59 -21.42 -28.67
C PHE A 26 -18.30 -21.94 -27.40
N ASN A 27 -18.56 -23.24 -27.31
CA ASN A 27 -19.08 -23.82 -26.08
C ASN A 27 -17.92 -23.96 -25.08
N THR A 28 -17.72 -22.92 -24.27
CA THR A 28 -16.75 -22.82 -23.16
C THR A 28 -16.73 -24.06 -22.25
N ARG A 29 -17.85 -24.79 -22.21
CA ARG A 29 -18.07 -26.05 -21.50
C ARG A 29 -17.12 -27.18 -21.93
N ASP A 30 -16.76 -27.29 -23.21
CA ASP A 30 -15.91 -28.38 -23.71
C ASP A 30 -14.41 -28.05 -23.63
N PHE A 31 -14.07 -26.77 -23.51
CA PHE A 31 -12.68 -26.29 -23.34
C PHE A 31 -12.22 -26.26 -21.87
N GLY A 32 -13.04 -26.77 -20.94
CA GLY A 32 -12.72 -26.71 -19.51
C GLY A 32 -12.61 -25.28 -18.98
N PHE A 33 -13.12 -24.29 -19.72
CA PHE A 33 -13.30 -22.94 -19.22
C PHE A 33 -14.45 -22.99 -18.22
N GLN A 34 -14.13 -23.28 -16.96
CA GLN A 34 -14.98 -22.86 -15.86
C GLN A 34 -15.13 -21.35 -16.00
N GLU A 35 -16.30 -20.89 -16.44
CA GLU A 35 -16.67 -19.46 -16.50
C GLU A 35 -16.55 -18.76 -15.14
N GLY A 36 -16.35 -19.53 -14.08
CA GLY A 36 -15.84 -19.07 -12.80
C GLY A 36 -14.44 -19.60 -12.52
N SER A 37 -13.44 -19.28 -13.35
CA SER A 37 -12.03 -19.45 -12.96
C SER A 37 -11.81 -18.52 -11.76
N GLN A 38 -12.13 -19.05 -10.59
CA GLN A 38 -11.94 -18.37 -9.32
C GLN A 38 -10.44 -18.20 -9.18
N ASN A 39 -9.96 -17.04 -9.63
CA ASN A 39 -8.57 -16.62 -9.52
C ASN A 39 -8.24 -16.30 -8.07
N TYR A 40 -8.54 -17.21 -7.14
CA TYR A 40 -8.24 -17.08 -5.73
C TYR A 40 -6.75 -16.81 -5.52
N SER A 41 -5.89 -17.40 -6.35
CA SER A 41 -4.47 -17.10 -6.38
C SER A 41 -4.20 -15.62 -6.68
N MET A 42 -4.83 -15.04 -7.70
CA MET A 42 -4.72 -13.61 -8.03
C MET A 42 -5.23 -12.74 -6.89
N TRP A 43 -6.37 -13.09 -6.29
CA TRP A 43 -6.95 -12.35 -5.17
C TRP A 43 -6.07 -12.42 -3.92
N ILE A 44 -5.56 -13.61 -3.57
CA ILE A 44 -4.62 -13.82 -2.46
C ILE A 44 -3.35 -13.02 -2.69
N VAL A 45 -2.74 -13.10 -3.87
CA VAL A 45 -1.53 -12.36 -4.21
C VAL A 45 -1.80 -10.85 -4.13
N SER A 46 -2.92 -10.39 -4.65
CA SER A 46 -3.33 -8.98 -4.56
C SER A 46 -3.52 -8.55 -3.11
N SER A 47 -4.22 -9.32 -2.29
CA SER A 47 -4.40 -9.01 -0.88
C SER A 47 -3.08 -8.96 -0.12
N LEU A 48 -2.16 -9.90 -0.38
CA LEU A 48 -0.84 -9.92 0.24
C LEU A 48 0.00 -8.69 -0.13
N THR A 49 -0.02 -8.29 -1.41
CA THR A 49 0.72 -7.09 -1.84
C THR A 49 0.13 -5.83 -1.19
N PHE A 50 -1.20 -5.66 -1.17
CA PHE A 50 -1.83 -4.54 -0.48
C PHE A 50 -1.51 -4.50 1.02
N ILE A 51 -1.59 -5.62 1.72
CA ILE A 51 -1.27 -5.70 3.15
C ILE A 51 0.19 -5.34 3.40
N SER A 52 1.12 -5.84 2.57
CA SER A 52 2.55 -5.56 2.72
C SER A 52 2.88 -4.07 2.53
N LEU A 53 2.28 -3.42 1.53
CA LEU A 53 2.44 -1.99 1.29
C LEU A 53 1.83 -1.17 2.43
N PHE A 54 0.66 -1.56 2.93
CA PHE A 54 0.02 -0.89 4.05
C PHE A 54 0.83 -1.02 5.35
N ALA A 55 1.37 -2.21 5.64
CA ALA A 55 2.24 -2.44 6.79
C ALA A 55 3.53 -1.62 6.70
N TYR A 56 4.10 -1.48 5.50
CA TYR A 56 5.26 -0.64 5.26
C TYR A 56 4.97 0.85 5.53
N GLU A 57 3.83 1.36 5.06
CA GLU A 57 3.40 2.74 5.34
C GLU A 57 3.22 2.97 6.85
N ILE A 58 2.54 2.06 7.57
CA ILE A 58 2.40 2.15 9.03
C ILE A 58 3.76 2.19 9.71
N TYR A 59 4.67 1.30 9.31
CA TYR A 59 6.02 1.25 9.87
C TYR A 59 6.77 2.58 9.66
N MET A 60 6.70 3.14 8.45
CA MET A 60 7.34 4.42 8.15
C MET A 60 6.70 5.59 8.92
N GLN A 61 5.37 5.62 9.04
CA GLN A 61 4.69 6.63 9.86
C GLN A 61 5.08 6.51 11.33
N PHE A 62 5.15 5.29 11.87
CA PHE A 62 5.58 5.06 13.24
C PHE A 62 7.03 5.50 13.48
N ARG A 63 7.94 5.23 12.53
CA ARG A 63 9.30 5.76 12.56
C ARG A 63 9.32 7.28 12.52
N ARG A 64 8.49 7.91 11.69
CA ARG A 64 8.37 9.37 11.63
C ARG A 64 7.84 9.96 12.93
N ILE A 65 6.86 9.33 13.57
CA ILE A 65 6.33 9.75 14.88
C ILE A 65 7.42 9.64 15.95
N LYS A 66 8.12 8.50 16.02
CA LYS A 66 9.27 8.33 16.91
C LYS A 66 10.37 9.35 16.65
N ALA A 67 10.64 9.68 15.40
CA ALA A 67 11.67 10.65 15.02
C ALA A 67 11.22 12.11 15.25
N LYS A 68 9.93 12.44 15.06
CA LYS A 68 9.36 13.78 15.31
C LYS A 68 9.32 14.14 16.79
N GLY A 69 9.43 13.16 17.68
CA GLY A 69 9.82 13.45 19.05
C GLY A 69 8.75 14.18 19.85
N ASP A 70 7.57 13.57 19.98
CA ASP A 70 6.81 13.73 21.23
C ASP A 70 7.66 13.25 22.44
N THR A 71 8.76 12.52 22.17
CA THR A 71 9.88 12.26 23.08
C THR A 71 11.23 12.62 22.45
N CYS A 72 11.40 13.85 21.95
CA CYS A 72 12.75 14.32 21.63
C CYS A 72 13.52 14.53 22.95
N PRO A 73 14.59 13.76 23.24
CA PRO A 73 15.29 13.83 24.52
C PRO A 73 15.93 15.20 24.77
N SER A 74 16.34 15.93 23.71
CA SER A 74 16.85 17.29 23.85
C SER A 74 15.75 18.31 24.17
N CYS A 75 14.55 18.15 23.60
CA CYS A 75 13.39 18.99 23.94
C CYS A 75 12.88 18.70 25.36
N GLU A 76 12.93 17.45 25.79
CA GLU A 76 12.56 17.03 27.14
C GLU A 76 13.57 17.54 28.18
N ALA A 77 14.87 17.43 27.91
CA ALA A 77 15.92 18.02 28.73
C ALA A 77 15.80 19.55 28.81
N ALA A 78 15.50 20.22 27.69
CA ALA A 78 15.26 21.66 27.68
C ALA A 78 14.03 22.03 28.53
N ARG A 79 12.90 21.33 28.39
CA ARG A 79 11.71 21.55 29.23
C ARG A 79 12.00 21.33 30.71
N ALA A 80 12.74 20.29 31.07
CA ALA A 80 13.13 20.02 32.46
C ALA A 80 13.99 21.16 33.04
N HIS A 81 14.98 21.63 32.29
CA HIS A 81 15.81 22.76 32.69
C HIS A 81 15.02 24.08 32.79
N TYR A 82 14.05 24.33 31.89
CA TYR A 82 13.17 25.50 32.03
C TYR A 82 12.25 25.41 33.25
N ARG A 83 11.72 24.22 33.59
CA ARG A 83 10.92 24.03 34.81
C ARG A 83 11.73 24.35 36.06
N GLN A 84 12.97 23.84 36.16
CA GLN A 84 13.85 24.16 37.28
C GLN A 84 14.11 25.67 37.40
N ARG A 85 14.36 26.36 36.29
CA ARG A 85 14.55 27.83 36.33
C ARG A 85 13.31 28.59 36.80
N VAL A 86 12.12 28.10 36.48
CA VAL A 86 10.87 28.71 36.95
C VAL A 86 10.73 28.50 38.46
N GLU A 87 10.94 27.28 38.94
CA GLU A 87 10.91 26.94 40.38
C GLU A 87 11.92 27.79 41.18
N ASP A 88 13.15 27.92 40.69
CA ASP A 88 14.18 28.76 41.32
C ASP A 88 13.75 30.24 41.38
N LYS A 89 13.13 30.75 40.31
CA LYS A 89 12.65 32.13 40.25
C LYS A 89 11.45 32.38 41.16
N GLU A 90 10.56 31.41 41.29
CA GLU A 90 9.44 31.48 42.24
C GLU A 90 9.95 31.54 43.68
N LEU A 91 10.94 30.72 44.03
CA LEU A 91 11.59 30.77 45.35
C LEU A 91 12.27 32.12 45.61
N GLU A 92 13.03 32.64 44.65
CA GLU A 92 13.65 33.97 44.77
C GLU A 92 12.60 35.08 45.00
N LEU A 93 11.48 35.04 44.28
CA LEU A 93 10.39 36.00 44.43
C LEU A 93 9.70 35.88 45.80
N GLU A 94 9.48 34.67 46.31
CA GLU A 94 8.96 34.45 47.66
C GLU A 94 9.90 35.01 48.74
N PHE A 95 11.21 34.81 48.59
CA PHE A 95 12.20 35.40 49.49
C PHE A 95 12.15 36.92 49.43
N ILE A 96 12.18 37.52 48.23
CA ILE A 96 12.10 38.97 48.06
C ILE A 96 10.83 39.53 48.69
N ASN A 97 9.67 38.90 48.48
CA ASN A 97 8.41 39.32 49.10
C ASN A 97 8.43 39.20 50.62
N LYS A 98 9.01 38.14 51.19
CA LYS A 98 9.17 38.00 52.65
C LYS A 98 10.10 39.07 53.23
N TYR A 99 11.22 39.36 52.57
CA TYR A 99 12.18 40.36 53.02
C TYR A 99 11.69 41.79 52.84
N SER A 100 10.90 42.09 51.80
CA SER A 100 10.29 43.41 51.61
C SER A 100 9.23 43.69 52.68
N HIS A 101 8.38 42.70 53.01
CA HIS A 101 7.37 42.82 54.05
C HIS A 101 7.99 43.05 55.45
N LYS A 102 9.13 42.43 55.73
CA LYS A 102 9.88 42.56 57.00
C LYS A 102 10.61 43.89 57.15
N ARG A 103 10.79 44.66 56.07
CA ARG A 103 11.49 45.94 56.06
C ARG A 103 10.53 47.14 56.24
N ILE A 104 9.22 46.90 56.10
CA ILE A 104 8.15 47.89 56.22
C ILE A 104 7.48 47.83 57.60
N SER A 105 7.60 46.71 58.33
CA SER A 105 7.26 46.55 59.75
C SER A 105 8.34 47.09 60.67
#